data_AF-A0A1W1E431-F1
#
_entry.id   AF-A0A1W1E431-F1
#
_cell.length_a   1.000
_cell.length_b   1.000
_cell.length_c   1.000
_cell.angle_alpha   90.00
_cell.angle_beta   90.00
_cell.angle_gamma   90.00
#
_symmetry.space_group_name_H-M   'P 1'
#
loop_
_entity.id
_entity.type
_entity.pdbx_description
1 polymer ?
#
loop_
_entity_poly.entity_id
_entity_poly.type
_entity_poly.pdbx_seq_one_letter_code
_entity_poly.pdbx_strand_id
1 'polypeptide(L)' 'MKTLIVWREYRELTLKDISRTTDINMSTISRIENNKREPSIKQVKSIAQALKLEVSDLI' A
#
# COMPACT_ATOMS: atom_id res chain seq x y z
N MET A 1 0.33 0.04 8.36
CA MET A 1 -0.27 1.26 7.80
C MET A 1 -1.76 0.97 7.59
N LYS A 2 -2.62 1.40 8.52
CA LYS A 2 -4.05 1.07 8.47
C LYS A 2 -4.78 1.71 7.29
N THR A 3 -4.36 2.92 6.88
CA THR A 3 -4.89 3.66 5.73
C THR A 3 -4.82 2.87 4.42
N LEU A 4 -3.72 2.14 4.18
CA LEU A 4 -3.58 1.25 3.03
C LEU A 4 -4.68 0.18 2.97
N ILE A 5 -4.95 -0.49 4.09
CA ILE A 5 -5.97 -1.55 4.19
C ILE A 5 -7.34 -0.97 3.82
N VAL A 6 -7.69 0.17 4.44
CA VAL A 6 -8.98 0.85 4.25
C VAL A 6 -9.21 1.19 2.78
N TRP A 7 -8.23 1.84 2.14
CA TRP A 7 -8.36 2.24 0.74
C TRP A 7 -8.35 1.07 -0.24
N ARG A 8 -7.56 0.04 0.07
CA ARG A 8 -7.51 -1.19 -0.74
C ARG A 8 -8.86 -1.90 -0.69
N GLU A 9 -9.44 -2.08 0.49
CA GLU A 9 -10.72 -2.77 0.68
C GLU A 9 -11.90 -1.97 0.15
N TYR A 10 -11.92 -0.65 0.35
CA TYR A 10 -12.92 0.23 -0.23
C TYR A 10 -13.00 0.14 -1.77
N ARG A 11 -11.88 -0.22 -2.41
CA ARG A 11 -11.77 -0.37 -3.87
C ARG A 11 -11.73 -1.82 -4.34
N GLU A 12 -12.04 -2.77 -3.44
CA GLU A 12 -12.06 -4.20 -3.72
C GLU A 12 -10.73 -4.75 -4.29
N LEU A 13 -9.61 -4.11 -3.95
CA LEU A 13 -8.29 -4.51 -4.40
C LEU A 13 -7.73 -5.62 -3.49
N THR A 14 -7.03 -6.58 -4.08
CA THR A 14 -6.31 -7.60 -3.32
C THR A 14 -4.86 -7.16 -3.06
N LEU A 15 -4.17 -7.83 -2.12
CA LEU A 15 -2.72 -7.66 -1.96
C LEU A 15 -1.95 -7.93 -3.27
N LYS A 16 -2.46 -8.82 -4.11
CA LYS A 16 -1.87 -9.15 -5.42
C LYS A 16 -1.99 -7.97 -6.37
N ASP A 17 -3.09 -7.22 -6.32
CA ASP A 17 -3.30 -6.07 -7.20
C ASP A 17 -2.40 -4.90 -6.80
N ILE A 18 -2.23 -4.65 -5.50
CA ILE A 18 -1.25 -3.68 -5.01
C ILE A 18 0.17 -4.12 -5.39
N SER A 19 0.48 -5.42 -5.29
CA SER A 19 1.79 -5.94 -5.64
C SER A 19 2.14 -5.71 -7.11
N ARG A 20 1.18 -5.98 -8.01
CA ARG A 20 1.34 -5.77 -9.45
C ARG A 20 1.51 -4.30 -9.84
N THR A 21 0.89 -3.38 -9.09
CA THR A 21 0.88 -1.95 -9.42
C THR A 21 2.04 -1.17 -8.78
N THR A 22 2.67 -1.69 -7.73
CA THR A 22 3.70 -0.98 -6.96
C THR A 22 5.12 -1.52 -7.13
N ASP A 23 5.28 -2.67 -7.82
CA ASP A 23 6.54 -3.45 -7.86
C ASP A 23 7.03 -3.89 -6.46
N ILE A 24 6.13 -3.92 -5.48
CA ILE A 24 6.39 -4.39 -4.12
C ILE A 24 5.82 -5.80 -4.01
N ASN A 25 6.62 -6.77 -3.53
CA ASN A 25 6.09 -8.12 -3.37
C ASN A 25 4.96 -8.18 -2.30
N MET A 26 4.02 -9.11 -2.49
CA MET A 26 2.85 -9.28 -1.61
C MET A 26 3.21 -9.45 -0.13
N SER A 27 4.30 -10.17 0.19
CA SER A 27 4.75 -10.37 1.57
C SER A 27 5.15 -9.05 2.24
N THR A 28 5.81 -8.17 1.49
CA THR A 28 6.21 -6.84 1.96
C THR A 28 4.99 -5.96 2.18
N ILE A 29 4.00 -5.97 1.27
CA ILE A 29 2.75 -5.23 1.44
C ILE A 29 1.99 -5.71 2.68
N SER A 30 1.86 -7.04 2.85
CA SER A 30 1.24 -7.63 4.04
C SER A 30 1.94 -7.18 5.33
N ARG A 31 3.28 -7.16 5.35
CA ARG A 31 4.04 -6.66 6.51
C ARG A 31 3.82 -5.17 6.75
N ILE A 32 3.72 -4.35 5.70
CA ILE A 32 3.42 -2.92 5.79
C ILE A 32 2.02 -2.71 6.37
N GLU A 33 1.01 -3.39 5.86
CA GLU A 33 -0.37 -3.33 6.37
C GLU A 33 -0.43 -3.67 7.87
N ASN A 34 0.26 -4.73 8.27
CA ASN A 34 0.30 -5.22 9.66
C ASN A 34 1.30 -4.49 10.58
N ASN A 35 1.89 -3.36 10.16
CA ASN A 35 2.91 -2.61 10.91
C ASN A 35 4.16 -3.44 11.29
N LYS A 36 4.40 -4.56 10.62
CA LYS A 36 5.59 -5.42 10.80
C LYS A 36 6.80 -4.96 9.99
N ARG A 37 6.62 -3.89 9.21
CA ARG A 37 7.65 -3.22 8.41
C ARG A 37 7.21 -1.80 8.12
N GLU A 38 8.06 -0.83 8.42
CA GLU A 38 7.86 0.53 7.92
C GLU A 38 8.23 0.60 6.42
N PRO A 39 7.36 1.18 5.58
CA PRO A 39 7.67 1.41 4.18
C PRO A 39 8.69 2.55 4.03
N SER A 40 9.55 2.47 3.02
CA SER A 40 10.38 3.62 2.63
C SER A 40 9.52 4.70 1.96
N ILE A 41 10.03 5.94 1.89
CA ILE A 41 9.36 7.03 1.16
C ILE A 41 9.04 6.64 -0.29
N LYS A 42 9.93 5.89 -0.95
CA LYS A 42 9.69 5.37 -2.30
C LYS A 42 8.48 4.43 -2.33
N GLN A 43 8.39 3.51 -1.36
CA GLN A 43 7.26 2.58 -1.25
C GLN A 43 5.95 3.30 -0.94
N VAL A 44 5.96 4.29 -0.05
CA VAL A 44 4.77 5.12 0.23
C VAL A 44 4.28 5.82 -1.04
N LYS A 45 5.19 6.44 -1.81
CA LYS A 45 4.85 7.08 -3.09
C LYS A 45 4.28 6.11 -4.10
N SER A 46 4.88 4.93 -4.27
CA SER A 46 4.37 3.90 -5.18
C SER A 46 2.97 3.43 -4.76
N ILE A 47 2.74 3.21 -3.46
CA ILE A 47 1.44 2.81 -2.91
C ILE A 47 0.40 3.91 -3.12
N ALA A 48 0.74 5.18 -2.87
CA ALA A 48 -0.13 6.32 -3.10
C ALA A 48 -0.55 6.39 -4.58
N GLN A 49 0.42 6.25 -5.49
CA GLN A 49 0.16 6.26 -6.93
C GLN A 49 -0.72 5.09 -7.37
N ALA A 50 -0.47 3.87 -6.88
CA ALA A 50 -1.29 2.70 -7.17
C ALA A 50 -2.74 2.87 -6.67
N LEU A 51 -2.90 3.54 -5.53
CA LEU A 51 -4.20 3.89 -4.97
C LEU A 51 -4.74 5.22 -5.51
N LYS A 52 -4.09 5.91 -6.44
CA LYS A 52 -4.54 7.24 -6.92
C LYS A 52 -4.86 8.20 -5.75
N LEU A 53 -3.96 8.28 -4.79
CA LEU A 53 -4.04 9.12 -3.60
C LEU A 53 -2.81 10.03 -3.54
N GLU A 54 -2.92 11.10 -2.77
CA GLU A 54 -1.74 11.85 -2.35
C GLU A 54 -1.03 11.09 -1.22
N VAL A 55 0.26 11.35 -1.05
CA VAL A 55 1.05 10.74 0.04
C VAL A 55 0.47 11.12 1.41
N SER A 56 -0.09 12.33 1.54
CA SER A 56 -0.75 12.80 2.76
C SER A 56 -1.97 11.98 3.16
N ASP A 57 -2.66 11.33 2.21
CA ASP A 57 -3.84 10.51 2.49
C ASP A 57 -3.48 9.14 3.09
N LEU A 58 -2.19 8.78 3.08
CA LEU A 58 -1.66 7.52 3.61
C LEU A 58 -1.02 7.64 5.00
N ILE A 59 -0.67 8.85 5.44
CA ILE A 59 0.07 9.11 6.68
C ILE A 59 -0.91 9.36 7.84
#